data_AF-A0A3S0SLH6-F1
#
_entry.id   AF-A0A3S0SLH6-F1
#
_cell.length_a   1.000
_cell.length_b   1.000
_cell.length_c   1.000
_cell.angle_alpha   90.00
_cell.angle_beta   90.00
_cell.angle_gamma   90.00
#
_symmetry.space_group_name_H-M   'P 1'
#
loop_
_entity.id
_entity.type
_entity.pdbx_description
1 polymer ?
#
loop_
_entity_poly.entity_id
_entity_poly.type
_entity_poly.pdbx_seq_one_letter_code
_entity_poly.pdbx_strand_id
1 'polypeptide(L)'
;MGSLSAWHWLVVLAIIMLLFGRRSISTFLGDVGKGIGGFRREVHELANGAAVHKVTPVADSSPSSVHLSPESPSDNESALSGGRLSPPQS
;
A
#
# COMPACT_ATOMS: atom_id res chain seq x y z
N MET A 1 -12.19 -10.14 -45.79
CA MET A 1 -12.04 -8.73 -46.17
C MET A 1 -11.33 -8.03 -45.02
N GLY A 2 -9.99 -7.97 -45.11
CA GLY A 2 -9.09 -7.50 -44.06
C GLY A 2 -9.08 -5.98 -43.93
N SER A 3 -10.26 -5.40 -43.72
CA SER A 3 -10.36 -4.06 -43.14
C SER A 3 -9.67 -4.12 -41.78
N LEU A 4 -8.61 -3.31 -41.64
CA LEU A 4 -7.89 -3.02 -40.38
C LEU A 4 -6.65 -3.90 -40.11
N SER A 5 -5.78 -4.05 -41.12
CA SER A 5 -4.37 -4.46 -40.95
C SER A 5 -3.71 -3.76 -39.74
N ALA A 6 -2.76 -4.42 -39.06
CA ALA A 6 -2.00 -3.82 -37.95
C ALA A 6 -1.43 -2.43 -38.30
N TRP A 7 -1.19 -2.18 -39.60
CA TRP A 7 -0.81 -0.89 -40.14
C TRP A 7 -1.83 0.24 -39.86
N HIS A 8 -3.14 -0.06 -39.96
CA HIS A 8 -4.19 0.92 -39.69
C HIS A 8 -4.17 1.38 -38.24
N TRP A 9 -4.02 0.44 -37.29
CA TRP A 9 -3.90 0.76 -35.88
C TRP A 9 -2.68 1.65 -35.60
N LEU A 10 -1.55 1.42 -36.29
CA LEU A 10 -0.36 2.28 -36.19
C LEU A 10 -0.64 3.71 -36.67
N VAL A 11 -1.31 3.85 -37.83
CA VAL A 11 -1.67 5.17 -38.39
C VAL A 11 -2.69 5.90 -37.51
N VAL A 12 -3.68 5.20 -36.96
CA VAL A 12 -4.69 5.81 -36.07
C VAL A 12 -4.05 6.30 -34.76
N LEU A 13 -3.15 5.51 -34.17
CA LEU A 13 -2.38 5.95 -32.98
C LEU A 13 -1.55 7.21 -33.28
N ALA A 14 -0.92 7.27 -34.45
CA ALA A 14 -0.15 8.43 -34.86
C ALA A 14 -1.05 9.69 -34.99
N ILE A 15 -2.23 9.56 -35.61
CA ILE A 15 -3.17 10.67 -35.78
C ILE A 15 -3.72 11.15 -34.43
N ILE A 16 -4.10 10.24 -33.54
CA ILE A 16 -4.61 10.61 -32.21
C ILE A 16 -3.53 11.36 -31.42
N MET A 17 -2.29 10.88 -31.43
CA MET A 17 -1.18 11.55 -30.75
C MET A 17 -0.89 12.94 -31.36
N LEU A 18 -1.06 13.10 -32.68
CA LEU A 18 -0.87 14.39 -33.36
C LEU A 18 -2.01 15.37 -33.05
N LEU A 19 -3.26 14.90 -33.02
CA LEU A 19 -4.45 15.74 -32.82
C LEU A 19 -4.65 16.11 -31.35
N PHE A 20 -4.45 15.15 -30.44
CA PHE A 20 -4.55 15.38 -29.00
C PHE A 20 -3.26 15.94 -28.40
N GLY A 21 -2.13 15.79 -29.09
CA GLY A 21 -0.80 16.17 -28.61
C GLY A 21 -0.35 15.33 -27.39
N ARG A 22 0.96 15.22 -27.17
CA ARG A 22 1.53 14.42 -26.06
C ARG A 22 1.05 14.84 -24.66
N ARG A 23 0.61 16.08 -24.48
CA ARG A 23 0.21 16.63 -23.18
C ARG A 23 -1.12 16.10 -22.67
N SER A 24 -2.05 15.76 -23.57
CA SER A 24 -3.42 15.36 -23.19
C SER A 24 -3.51 13.88 -22.81
N ILE A 25 -2.76 13.00 -23.51
CA ILE A 25 -2.76 11.54 -23.24
C ILE A 25 -2.37 11.24 -21.78
N SER A 26 -1.43 11.97 -21.18
CA SER A 26 -0.99 11.71 -19.80
C SER A 26 -2.11 11.86 -18.76
N THR A 27 -2.96 12.88 -18.91
CA THR A 27 -4.06 13.12 -17.98
C THR A 27 -5.18 12.09 -18.15
N PHE A 28 -5.57 11.79 -19.40
CA PHE A 28 -6.58 10.77 -19.69
C PHE A 28 -6.11 9.35 -19.31
N LEU A 29 -4.83 9.03 -19.58
CA LEU A 29 -4.24 7.76 -19.20
C LEU A 29 -4.09 7.65 -17.68
N GLY A 30 -3.89 8.75 -16.97
CA GLY A 30 -3.90 8.80 -15.51
C GLY A 30 -5.28 8.51 -14.92
N ASP A 31 -6.35 9.05 -15.52
CA ASP A 31 -7.74 8.81 -15.07
C ASP A 31 -8.19 7.36 -15.35
N VAL A 32 -7.94 6.88 -16.57
CA VAL A 32 -8.20 5.48 -16.97
C VAL A 32 -7.31 4.51 -16.18
N GLY A 33 -6.05 4.87 -15.93
CA GLY A 33 -5.10 4.08 -15.15
C GLY A 33 -5.51 3.90 -13.69
N LYS A 34 -6.12 4.93 -13.07
CA LYS A 34 -6.72 4.79 -11.74
C LYS A 34 -7.91 3.84 -11.76
N GLY A 35 -8.79 3.92 -12.75
CA GLY A 35 -9.95 3.03 -12.90
C GLY A 35 -9.57 1.56 -13.09
N ILE A 36 -8.65 1.26 -14.02
CA ILE A 36 -8.19 -0.11 -14.30
C ILE A 36 -7.28 -0.65 -13.17
N GLY A 37 -6.56 0.23 -12.46
CA GLY A 37 -5.72 -0.14 -11.33
C GLY A 37 -6.48 -0.74 -10.14
N GLY A 38 -7.69 -0.23 -9.84
CA GLY A 38 -8.58 -0.81 -8.82
C GLY A 38 -9.00 -2.24 -9.16
N PHE A 39 -9.44 -2.46 -10.40
CA PHE A 39 -9.82 -3.78 -10.90
C PHE A 39 -8.66 -4.78 -10.87
N ARG A 40 -7.44 -4.36 -11.25
CA ARG A 40 -6.26 -5.23 -11.14
C ARG A 40 -5.94 -5.62 -9.70
N ARG A 41 -6.12 -4.71 -8.74
CA ARG A 41 -5.89 -4.99 -7.31
C ARG A 41 -6.90 -6.01 -6.80
N GLU A 42 -8.17 -5.82 -7.12
CA GLU A 42 -9.23 -6.77 -6.76
C GLU A 42 -9.01 -8.15 -7.39
N VAL A 43 -8.68 -8.22 -8.69
CA VAL A 43 -8.38 -9.50 -9.36
C VAL A 43 -7.15 -10.18 -8.76
N HIS A 44 -6.12 -9.41 -8.40
CA HIS A 44 -4.93 -9.95 -7.73
C HIS A 44 -5.20 -10.40 -6.29
N GLU A 45 -6.09 -9.71 -5.58
CA GLU A 45 -6.53 -10.07 -4.23
C GLU A 45 -7.37 -11.35 -4.25
N LEU A 46 -8.29 -11.47 -5.22
CA LEU A 46 -9.08 -12.68 -5.48
C LEU A 46 -8.19 -13.86 -5.91
N ALA A 47 -7.20 -13.62 -6.77
CA ALA A 47 -6.30 -14.67 -7.25
C ALA A 47 -5.39 -15.23 -6.13
N ASN A 48 -5.03 -14.41 -5.14
CA ASN A 48 -4.15 -14.83 -4.05
C ASN A 48 -4.90 -15.29 -2.79
N GLY A 49 -6.24 -15.32 -2.81
CA GLY A 49 -7.06 -15.96 -1.76
C GLY A 49 -6.78 -15.50 -0.33
N ALA A 50 -6.22 -14.30 -0.14
CA ALA A 50 -5.86 -13.77 1.16
C ALA A 50 -6.91 -12.76 1.59
N ALA A 51 -7.76 -13.18 2.51
CA ALA A 51 -8.72 -12.33 3.18
C ALA A 51 -7.99 -11.27 4.03
N VAL A 52 -8.55 -10.05 4.04
CA VAL A 52 -8.60 -9.11 5.17
C VAL A 52 -7.43 -8.10 5.35
N HIS A 53 -7.84 -6.82 5.44
CA HIS A 53 -7.16 -5.64 6.01
C HIS A 53 -6.02 -4.94 5.22
N LYS A 54 -6.35 -3.82 4.55
CA LYS A 54 -5.62 -2.55 4.77
C LYS A 54 -6.37 -1.28 4.27
N VAL A 55 -6.92 -0.56 5.25
CA VAL A 55 -6.85 0.91 5.40
C VAL A 55 -7.74 1.77 4.48
N THR A 56 -8.88 2.13 5.04
CA THR A 56 -9.51 3.45 4.96
C THR A 56 -8.47 4.55 5.19
N PRO A 57 -8.20 5.46 4.23
CA PRO A 57 -7.65 6.75 4.58
C PRO A 57 -8.81 7.62 5.09
N VAL A 58 -9.05 7.54 6.40
CA VAL A 58 -9.78 8.59 7.13
C VAL A 58 -8.94 9.86 6.96
N ALA A 59 -9.59 10.91 6.46
CA ALA A 59 -9.11 12.26 6.63
C ALA A 59 -9.13 12.58 8.13
N ASP A 60 -8.00 12.40 8.80
CA ASP A 60 -7.77 12.95 10.15
C ASP A 60 -6.52 13.82 10.09
N SER A 61 -6.75 15.08 9.75
CA SER A 61 -5.78 16.16 9.87
C SER A 61 -6.09 16.90 11.17
N SER A 62 -5.50 16.52 12.31
CA SER A 62 -5.13 17.46 13.38
C SER A 62 -4.36 16.83 14.54
N PRO A 63 -3.56 17.65 15.27
CA PRO A 63 -2.28 17.25 15.82
C PRO A 63 -2.39 16.75 17.26
N SER A 64 -1.56 15.76 17.59
CA SER A 64 -1.06 15.59 18.96
C SER A 64 0.39 15.17 18.84
N SER A 65 1.24 16.19 18.74
CA SER A 65 2.52 16.13 19.44
C SER A 65 2.24 15.86 20.91
N VAL A 66 3.26 15.34 21.59
CA VAL A 66 3.40 15.20 23.05
C VAL A 66 3.37 13.74 23.51
N HIS A 67 4.60 13.28 23.78
CA HIS A 67 4.98 12.52 24.96
C HIS A 67 5.21 11.02 24.79
N LEU A 68 6.46 10.66 24.47
CA LEU A 68 7.11 9.48 25.04
C LEU A 68 8.52 9.87 25.46
N SER A 69 8.68 10.14 26.76
CA SER A 69 9.94 10.11 27.50
C SER A 69 10.62 8.73 27.33
N PRO A 70 11.96 8.64 27.40
CA PRO A 70 12.67 7.38 27.23
C PRO A 70 12.49 6.52 28.49
N GLU A 71 11.62 5.53 28.44
CA GLU A 71 11.53 4.50 29.49
C GLU A 71 12.21 3.23 28.99
N SER A 72 13.48 3.08 29.39
CA SER A 72 14.23 1.83 29.33
C SER A 72 14.68 1.51 30.75
N PRO A 73 13.98 0.65 31.50
CA PRO A 73 14.54 0.05 32.69
C PRO A 73 15.27 -1.21 32.26
N SER A 74 16.57 -1.03 32.00
CA SER A 74 17.54 -2.11 31.84
C SER A 74 17.70 -2.86 33.15
N ASP A 75 17.79 -4.17 32.97
CA ASP A 75 18.09 -5.20 33.95
C ASP A 75 19.25 -4.83 34.89
N ASN A 76 19.01 -4.91 36.21
CA ASN A 76 20.03 -5.35 37.14
C ASN A 76 19.40 -6.06 38.35
N GLU A 77 19.18 -7.36 38.16
CA GLU A 77 19.43 -8.37 39.18
C GLU A 77 20.77 -8.07 39.88
N SER A 78 20.73 -7.33 40.98
CA SER A 78 21.82 -7.17 41.96
C SER A 78 21.32 -6.47 43.21
N ALA A 79 20.35 -7.08 43.88
CA ALA A 79 20.01 -6.83 45.28
C ALA A 79 19.42 -8.13 45.82
N LEU A 80 20.25 -9.15 46.06
CA LEU A 80 20.86 -9.34 47.38
C LEU A 80 19.83 -9.26 48.51
N SER A 81 19.59 -10.42 49.12
CA SER A 81 19.33 -10.54 50.55
C SER A 81 17.92 -10.16 51.04
N GLY A 82 17.02 -11.13 51.08
CA GLY A 82 15.69 -10.89 51.63
C GLY A 82 14.75 -12.10 51.69
N GLY A 83 15.20 -13.20 52.30
CA GLY A 83 14.38 -14.21 52.97
C GLY A 83 13.06 -14.69 52.34
N ARG A 84 13.06 -15.91 51.78
CA ARG A 84 12.00 -16.93 51.92
C ARG A 84 12.68 -18.30 51.79
N LEU A 85 13.01 -18.95 52.90
CA LEU A 85 12.30 -20.12 53.46
C LEU A 85 11.79 -21.13 52.40
N SER A 86 12.29 -22.36 52.53
CA SER A 86 12.03 -23.61 51.79
C SER A 86 10.53 -23.96 51.57
N PRO A 87 10.23 -24.89 50.65
CA PRO A 87 10.08 -26.29 51.09
C PRO A 87 10.70 -27.35 50.14
N PRO A 88 10.99 -28.57 50.65
CA PRO A 88 11.49 -29.70 49.86
C PRO A 88 10.35 -30.35 49.07
N GLN A 89 10.57 -30.61 47.79
CA GLN A 89 9.73 -31.51 47.00
C GLN A 89 10.62 -32.63 46.46
N SER A 90 10.22 -33.82 46.85
CA SER A 90 10.71 -35.18 46.58
C SER A 90 10.96 -35.52 45.12
#